data_AF-J9G1E9-F1
#
_entry.id   AF-J9G1E9-F1
#
_cell.length_a   1.000
_cell.length_b   1.000
_cell.length_c   1.000
_cell.angle_alpha   90.00
_cell.angle_beta   90.00
_cell.angle_gamma   90.00
#
_symmetry.space_group_name_H-M   'P 1'
#
loop_
_entity.id
_entity.type
_entity.pdbx_description
1 polymer ?
#
loop_
_entity_poly.entity_id
_entity_poly.type
_entity_poly.pdbx_seq_one_letter_code
_entity_poly.pdbx_strand_id
1 'polypeptide(L)'
;DVSAEVIATDYEGIIREGEELAALNPHIVVKVPCIADGIRAIRYFSAKGIRTNCTLVFSVGQALLAAKAGATYVSPFVGRLDDICEDGIGLVANIVSMYRTYGYKTQVLAASIRHTAHIVQCIEVGADVATCPLSAIKGLLKHPLTDSGLQKFLEDYKRVNG
;
A
#
# COMPACT_ATOMS: atom_id res chain seq x y z
N ASP A 1 6.26 7.82 -6.09
CA ASP A 1 5.81 6.73 -6.98
C ASP A 1 4.35 6.87 -7.31
N VAL A 2 3.98 6.51 -8.54
CA VAL A 2 2.60 6.49 -9.03
C VAL A 2 2.35 5.07 -9.55
N SER A 3 1.50 4.30 -8.86
CA SER A 3 1.12 2.97 -9.34
C SER A 3 0.10 3.08 -10.48
N ALA A 4 0.39 2.53 -11.64
CA ALA A 4 -0.52 2.46 -12.78
C ALA A 4 -0.77 0.99 -13.15
N GLU A 5 -2.04 0.60 -13.31
CA GLU A 5 -2.47 -0.80 -13.39
C GLU A 5 -2.65 -1.26 -14.84
N VAL A 6 -2.12 -2.45 -15.15
CA VAL A 6 -2.43 -3.16 -16.39
C VAL A 6 -3.85 -3.71 -16.33
N ILE A 7 -4.48 -3.85 -17.50
CA ILE A 7 -5.84 -4.41 -17.63
C ILE A 7 -5.78 -5.85 -18.14
N ALA A 8 -4.78 -6.19 -18.97
CA ALA A 8 -4.57 -7.53 -19.46
C ALA A 8 -4.38 -8.56 -18.34
N THR A 9 -4.78 -9.80 -18.62
CA THR A 9 -4.70 -10.93 -17.68
C THR A 9 -3.80 -12.06 -18.17
N ASP A 10 -3.42 -12.05 -19.45
CA ASP A 10 -2.43 -12.94 -20.03
C ASP A 10 -1.02 -12.33 -20.00
N TYR A 11 0.00 -13.18 -19.97
CA TYR A 11 1.40 -12.76 -19.83
C TYR A 11 1.86 -11.75 -20.90
N GLU A 12 1.51 -11.97 -22.17
CA GLU A 12 1.97 -11.11 -23.27
C GLU A 12 1.28 -9.74 -23.23
N GLY A 13 -0.01 -9.71 -22.94
CA GLY A 13 -0.76 -8.47 -22.73
C GLY A 13 -0.24 -7.66 -21.55
N ILE A 14 0.03 -8.32 -20.41
CA ILE A 14 0.58 -7.66 -19.21
C ILE A 14 1.93 -7.01 -19.52
N ILE A 15 2.83 -7.71 -20.24
CA ILE A 15 4.13 -7.16 -20.63
C ILE A 15 3.97 -5.91 -21.49
N ARG A 16 3.19 -6.01 -22.56
CA ARG A 16 2.98 -4.90 -23.50
C ARG A 16 2.47 -3.65 -22.78
N GLU A 17 1.38 -3.79 -22.04
CA GLU A 17 0.78 -2.68 -21.30
C GLU A 17 1.73 -2.14 -20.22
N GLY A 18 2.43 -3.02 -19.50
CA GLY A 18 3.36 -2.61 -18.46
C GLY A 18 4.56 -1.83 -19.00
N GLU A 19 5.10 -2.19 -20.16
CA GLU A 19 6.17 -1.43 -20.81
C GLU A 19 5.70 -0.06 -21.30
N GLU A 20 4.51 0.01 -21.90
CA GLU A 20 3.87 1.26 -22.31
C GLU A 20 3.69 2.19 -21.10
N LEU A 21 3.15 1.67 -19.99
CA LEU A 21 2.98 2.42 -18.74
C LEU A 21 4.31 2.91 -18.18
N ALA A 22 5.33 2.04 -18.11
CA ALA A 22 6.64 2.39 -17.58
C ALA A 22 7.35 3.48 -18.40
N ALA A 23 7.08 3.55 -19.71
CA ALA A 23 7.64 4.55 -20.60
C ALA A 23 7.05 5.96 -20.42
N LEU A 24 5.86 6.08 -19.82
CA LEU A 24 5.19 7.38 -19.66
C LEU A 24 5.92 8.31 -18.67
N ASN A 25 6.49 7.76 -17.59
CA ASN A 25 7.19 8.56 -16.57
C ASN A 25 8.09 7.67 -15.66
N PRO A 26 9.30 8.11 -15.28
CA PRO A 26 10.20 7.33 -14.41
C PRO A 26 9.63 7.04 -13.01
N HIS A 27 8.65 7.81 -12.54
CA HIS A 27 7.99 7.59 -11.25
C HIS A 27 6.87 6.54 -11.29
N ILE A 28 6.53 6.01 -12.47
CA ILE A 28 5.53 4.96 -12.59
C ILE A 28 6.05 3.63 -12.02
N VAL A 29 5.16 2.95 -11.32
CA VAL A 29 5.31 1.59 -10.84
C VAL A 29 4.19 0.77 -11.49
N VAL A 30 4.55 -0.23 -12.28
CA VAL A 30 3.57 -1.06 -13.00
C VAL A 30 2.85 -1.96 -12.00
N LYS A 31 1.56 -1.75 -11.83
CA LYS A 31 0.73 -2.49 -10.90
C LYS A 31 0.17 -3.72 -11.62
N VAL A 32 0.46 -4.90 -11.07
CA VAL A 32 0.21 -6.21 -11.70
C VAL A 32 -0.59 -7.08 -10.73
N PRO A 33 -1.70 -7.72 -11.17
CA PRO A 33 -2.48 -8.58 -10.29
C PRO A 33 -1.71 -9.85 -9.89
N CYS A 34 -1.93 -10.33 -8.66
CA CYS A 34 -1.31 -11.54 -8.14
C CYS A 34 -1.91 -12.84 -8.72
N ILE A 35 -1.75 -13.04 -10.03
CA ILE A 35 -2.12 -14.24 -10.79
C ILE A 35 -0.86 -14.90 -11.39
N ALA A 36 -0.97 -16.13 -11.90
CA ALA A 36 0.19 -16.88 -12.42
C ALA A 36 0.98 -16.10 -13.48
N ASP A 37 0.30 -15.54 -14.48
CA ASP A 37 0.92 -14.74 -15.52
C ASP A 37 1.43 -13.38 -14.99
N GLY A 38 0.78 -12.81 -13.99
CA GLY A 38 1.23 -11.61 -13.29
C GLY A 38 2.55 -11.83 -12.55
N ILE A 39 2.71 -12.95 -11.85
CA ILE A 39 3.97 -13.32 -11.17
C ILE A 39 5.10 -13.53 -12.19
N ARG A 40 4.81 -14.18 -13.32
CA ARG A 40 5.76 -14.32 -14.44
C ARG A 40 6.16 -12.94 -15.00
N ALA A 41 5.19 -12.05 -15.21
CA ALA A 41 5.45 -10.71 -15.72
C ALA A 41 6.26 -9.85 -14.74
N ILE A 42 5.99 -9.93 -13.43
CA ILE A 42 6.79 -9.27 -12.40
C ILE A 42 8.27 -9.68 -12.51
N ARG A 43 8.55 -10.97 -12.74
CA ARG A 43 9.92 -11.45 -12.93
C ARG A 43 10.57 -10.85 -14.18
N TYR A 44 9.82 -10.73 -15.27
CA TYR A 44 10.27 -10.07 -16.50
C TYR A 44 10.61 -8.60 -16.26
N PHE A 45 9.69 -7.85 -15.66
CA PHE A 45 9.87 -6.43 -15.37
C PHE A 45 11.04 -6.17 -14.43
N SER A 46 11.16 -6.98 -13.37
CA SER A 46 12.27 -6.89 -12.41
C SER A 46 13.63 -7.09 -13.09
N ALA A 47 13.74 -8.06 -14.01
CA ALA A 47 14.96 -8.29 -14.79
C ALA A 47 15.34 -7.11 -15.71
N LYS A 48 14.35 -6.29 -16.11
CA LYS A 48 14.55 -5.06 -16.88
C LYS A 48 14.71 -3.80 -16.03
N GLY A 49 14.67 -3.92 -14.70
CA GLY A 49 14.68 -2.77 -13.78
C GLY A 49 13.38 -1.97 -13.77
N ILE A 50 12.29 -2.50 -14.34
CA ILE A 50 10.96 -1.88 -14.28
C ILE A 50 10.34 -2.20 -12.92
N ARG A 51 9.98 -1.16 -12.18
CA ARG A 51 9.43 -1.28 -10.84
C ARG A 51 7.99 -1.75 -10.91
N THR A 52 7.62 -2.67 -10.02
CA THR A 52 6.30 -3.30 -10.00
C THR A 52 5.65 -3.28 -8.63
N ASN A 53 4.32 -3.22 -8.64
CA ASN A 53 3.48 -3.35 -7.46
C ASN A 53 2.52 -4.54 -7.64
N CYS A 54 2.77 -5.63 -6.93
CA CYS A 54 1.89 -6.80 -6.96
C CYS A 54 0.62 -6.52 -6.14
N THR A 55 -0.54 -6.46 -6.79
CA THR A 55 -1.83 -6.11 -6.18
C THR A 55 -2.75 -7.32 -6.02
N LEU A 56 -3.89 -7.14 -5.32
CA LEU A 56 -4.86 -8.21 -5.03
C LEU A 56 -4.24 -9.35 -4.21
N VAL A 57 -3.44 -8.99 -3.20
CA VAL A 57 -2.81 -9.95 -2.29
C VAL A 57 -3.67 -10.10 -1.03
N PHE A 58 -3.98 -11.34 -0.68
CA PHE A 58 -4.85 -11.74 0.43
C PHE A 58 -4.23 -12.84 1.29
N SER A 59 -2.98 -13.25 1.03
CA SER A 59 -2.28 -14.26 1.81
C SER A 59 -0.76 -14.04 1.83
N VAL A 60 -0.11 -14.59 2.86
CA VAL A 60 1.36 -14.57 2.98
C VAL A 60 2.02 -15.33 1.82
N GLY A 61 1.42 -16.43 1.36
CA GLY A 61 1.93 -17.20 0.21
C GLY A 61 1.97 -16.40 -1.10
N GLN A 62 0.93 -15.60 -1.35
CA GLN A 62 0.93 -14.67 -2.50
C GLN A 62 2.02 -13.61 -2.36
N ALA A 63 2.19 -13.03 -1.17
CA ALA A 63 3.26 -12.06 -0.92
C ALA A 63 4.67 -12.66 -1.07
N LEU A 64 4.85 -13.93 -0.70
CA LEU A 64 6.09 -14.66 -0.92
C LEU A 64 6.41 -14.79 -2.42
N LEU A 65 5.43 -15.20 -3.23
CA LEU A 65 5.60 -15.33 -4.69
C LEU A 65 5.99 -13.99 -5.33
N ALA A 66 5.31 -12.90 -4.95
CA ALA A 66 5.61 -11.56 -5.43
C ALA A 66 7.05 -11.13 -5.09
N ALA A 67 7.49 -11.34 -3.84
CA ALA A 67 8.85 -10.99 -3.43
C ALA A 67 9.91 -11.83 -4.17
N LYS A 68 9.68 -13.14 -4.33
CA LYS A 68 10.61 -14.01 -5.07
C LYS A 68 10.68 -13.69 -6.57
N ALA A 69 9.59 -13.19 -7.15
CA ALA A 69 9.58 -12.70 -8.52
C ALA A 69 10.33 -11.36 -8.67
N GLY A 70 10.60 -10.64 -7.57
CA GLY A 70 11.34 -9.39 -7.56
C GLY A 70 10.46 -8.15 -7.63
N ALA A 71 9.24 -8.22 -7.09
CA ALA A 71 8.35 -7.06 -6.98
C ALA A 71 8.99 -5.94 -6.13
N THR A 72 8.76 -4.69 -6.52
CA THR A 72 9.18 -3.52 -5.72
C THR A 72 8.24 -3.35 -4.52
N TYR A 73 6.94 -3.47 -4.76
CA TYR A 73 5.89 -3.39 -3.75
C TYR A 73 4.99 -4.62 -3.79
N VAL A 74 4.43 -4.97 -2.63
CA VAL A 74 3.28 -5.87 -2.51
C VAL A 74 2.13 -5.11 -1.84
N SER A 75 0.92 -5.22 -2.39
CA SER A 75 -0.27 -4.55 -1.89
C SER A 75 -1.28 -5.54 -1.29
N PRO A 76 -1.20 -5.87 0.01
CA PRO A 76 -2.26 -6.58 0.71
C PRO A 76 -3.50 -5.70 0.91
N PHE A 77 -4.70 -6.25 0.71
CA PHE A 77 -5.96 -5.51 0.75
C PHE A 77 -6.65 -5.68 2.11
N VAL A 78 -6.27 -4.84 3.08
CA VAL A 78 -6.75 -4.87 4.48
C VAL A 78 -8.27 -4.82 4.54
N GLY A 79 -8.87 -3.72 4.07
CA GLY A 79 -10.29 -3.50 4.24
C GLY A 79 -11.21 -4.40 3.44
N ARG A 80 -10.69 -5.24 2.53
CA ARG A 80 -11.52 -6.28 1.87
C ARG A 80 -11.55 -7.57 2.68
N LEU A 81 -10.54 -7.82 3.50
CA LEU A 81 -10.53 -8.92 4.45
C LEU A 81 -11.47 -8.61 5.62
N ASP A 82 -11.44 -7.38 6.12
CA ASP A 82 -12.34 -6.96 7.19
C ASP A 82 -13.83 -7.07 6.76
N ASP A 83 -14.14 -6.78 5.48
CA ASP A 83 -15.49 -6.93 4.91
C ASP A 83 -16.03 -8.38 4.98
N ILE A 84 -15.13 -9.36 5.06
CA ILE A 84 -15.47 -10.80 5.16
C ILE A 84 -15.13 -11.38 6.55
N CYS A 85 -14.99 -10.52 7.56
CA CYS A 85 -14.69 -10.87 8.95
C CYS A 85 -13.32 -11.56 9.15
N GLU A 86 -12.35 -11.30 8.28
CA GLU A 86 -10.96 -11.72 8.46
C GLU A 86 -10.09 -10.56 8.95
N ASP A 87 -8.98 -10.88 9.63
CA ASP A 87 -8.05 -9.90 10.17
C ASP A 87 -7.08 -9.37 9.10
N GLY A 88 -7.45 -8.26 8.46
CA GLY A 88 -6.62 -7.63 7.44
C GLY A 88 -5.30 -7.06 7.96
N ILE A 89 -5.27 -6.54 9.20
CA ILE A 89 -4.06 -6.01 9.83
C ILE A 89 -3.11 -7.14 10.19
N GLY A 90 -3.63 -8.25 10.71
CA GLY A 90 -2.87 -9.46 10.98
C GLY A 90 -2.17 -10.01 9.75
N LEU A 91 -2.81 -9.98 8.57
CA LEU A 91 -2.14 -10.32 7.32
C LEU A 91 -0.93 -9.42 7.03
N VAL A 92 -1.09 -8.10 7.17
CA VAL A 92 0.02 -7.14 6.96
C VAL A 92 1.17 -7.45 7.91
N ALA A 93 0.88 -7.66 9.20
CA ALA A 93 1.88 -8.01 10.22
C ALA A 93 2.66 -9.29 9.84
N ASN A 94 1.96 -10.32 9.39
CA ASN A 94 2.56 -11.58 8.97
C ASN A 94 3.46 -11.42 7.74
N ILE A 95 3.05 -10.61 6.75
CA ILE A 95 3.86 -10.33 5.57
C ILE A 95 5.12 -9.54 5.96
N VAL A 96 4.99 -8.49 6.78
CA VAL A 96 6.12 -7.70 7.27
C VAL A 96 7.11 -8.58 8.03
N SER A 97 6.62 -9.42 8.94
CA SER A 97 7.44 -10.35 9.71
C SER A 97 8.21 -11.31 8.79
N MET A 98 7.52 -11.89 7.80
CA MET A 98 8.15 -12.77 6.81
C MET A 98 9.23 -12.03 6.00
N TYR A 99 8.94 -10.82 5.50
CA TYR A 99 9.89 -10.05 4.71
C TYR A 99 11.14 -9.68 5.50
N ARG A 100 10.99 -9.28 6.77
CA ARG A 100 12.11 -9.03 7.67
C ARG A 100 12.94 -10.29 7.95
N THR A 101 12.27 -11.40 8.25
CA THR A 101 12.91 -12.69 8.56
C THR A 101 13.80 -13.18 7.42
N TYR A 102 13.32 -13.11 6.17
CA TYR A 102 14.04 -13.60 5.00
C TYR A 102 14.84 -12.52 4.26
N GLY A 103 14.84 -11.27 4.75
CA GLY A 103 15.59 -10.16 4.15
C GLY A 103 15.09 -9.73 2.77
N TYR A 104 13.80 -9.92 2.47
CA TYR A 104 13.20 -9.45 1.21
C TYR A 104 13.24 -7.92 1.13
N LYS A 105 13.53 -7.40 -0.07
CA LYS A 105 13.59 -5.95 -0.34
C LYS A 105 12.28 -5.37 -0.84
N THR A 106 11.32 -6.24 -1.18
CA THR A 106 9.95 -5.83 -1.51
C THR A 106 9.34 -5.11 -0.32
N GLN A 107 8.73 -3.96 -0.58
CA GLN A 107 8.07 -3.15 0.43
C GLN A 107 6.59 -3.54 0.57
N VAL A 108 6.09 -3.56 1.80
CA VAL A 108 4.68 -3.81 2.10
C VAL A 108 3.91 -2.49 1.99
N LEU A 109 3.08 -2.40 0.96
CA LEU A 109 2.20 -1.26 0.69
C LEU A 109 0.79 -1.63 1.14
N ALA A 110 0.44 -1.35 2.39
CA ALA A 110 -0.90 -1.60 2.91
C ALA A 110 -1.95 -0.85 2.07
N ALA A 111 -2.87 -1.60 1.46
CA ALA A 111 -3.88 -1.10 0.55
C ALA A 111 -5.29 -1.43 1.04
N SER A 112 -6.29 -0.89 0.35
CA SER A 112 -7.71 -0.99 0.75
C SER A 112 -7.99 -0.45 2.16
N ILE A 113 -7.30 0.62 2.55
CA ILE A 113 -7.50 1.34 3.82
C ILE A 113 -8.90 1.97 3.84
N ARG A 114 -9.68 1.74 4.90
CA ARG A 114 -11.07 2.22 5.04
C ARG A 114 -11.18 3.45 5.92
N HIS A 115 -10.43 3.51 7.01
CA HIS A 115 -10.53 4.56 8.02
C HIS A 115 -9.18 4.87 8.66
N THR A 116 -9.13 5.97 9.43
CA THR A 116 -7.93 6.48 10.11
C THR A 116 -7.20 5.41 10.93
N ALA A 117 -7.94 4.55 11.65
CA ALA A 117 -7.32 3.53 12.50
C ALA A 117 -6.50 2.50 11.70
N HIS A 118 -6.90 2.11 10.49
CA HIS A 118 -6.09 1.21 9.66
C HIS A 118 -4.73 1.82 9.34
N ILE A 119 -4.65 3.14 9.13
CA ILE A 119 -3.38 3.82 8.85
C ILE A 119 -2.43 3.62 10.04
N VAL A 120 -2.91 3.91 11.25
CA VAL A 120 -2.14 3.78 12.48
C VAL A 120 -1.72 2.33 12.70
N GLN A 121 -2.67 1.39 12.60
CA GLN A 121 -2.41 -0.05 12.79
C GLN A 121 -1.42 -0.61 11.76
N CYS A 122 -1.49 -0.19 10.50
CA CYS A 122 -0.52 -0.61 9.48
C CYS A 122 0.90 -0.15 9.80
N ILE A 123 1.04 1.07 10.33
CA ILE A 123 2.34 1.61 10.77
C ILE A 123 2.85 0.84 11.99
N GLU A 124 1.99 0.54 12.96
CA GLU A 124 2.34 -0.22 14.17
C GLU A 124 2.88 -1.62 13.84
N VAL A 125 2.29 -2.30 12.85
CA VAL A 125 2.77 -3.61 12.40
C VAL A 125 3.95 -3.52 11.41
N GLY A 126 4.39 -2.30 11.08
CA GLY A 126 5.61 -2.05 10.34
C GLY A 126 5.48 -2.12 8.82
N ALA A 127 4.30 -1.83 8.27
CA ALA A 127 4.15 -1.62 6.82
C ALA A 127 5.03 -0.45 6.36
N ASP A 128 5.65 -0.58 5.18
CA ASP A 128 6.55 0.43 4.62
C ASP A 128 5.78 1.62 4.03
N VAL A 129 4.60 1.36 3.47
CA VAL A 129 3.74 2.36 2.82
C VAL A 129 2.27 2.05 3.13
N ALA A 130 1.42 3.07 3.22
CA ALA A 130 -0.03 2.92 3.25
C ALA A 130 -0.68 3.80 2.15
N THR A 131 -1.44 3.18 1.24
CA THR A 131 -2.25 3.93 0.26
C THR A 131 -3.66 4.13 0.80
N CYS A 132 -4.05 5.39 0.98
CA CYS A 132 -5.22 5.75 1.76
C CYS A 132 -6.15 6.69 0.97
N PRO A 133 -7.48 6.57 1.13
CA PRO A 133 -8.40 7.59 0.64
C PRO A 133 -8.21 8.91 1.41
N LEU A 134 -8.50 10.04 0.77
CA LEU A 134 -8.33 11.37 1.34
C LEU A 134 -9.07 11.56 2.67
N SER A 135 -10.23 10.93 2.84
CA SER A 135 -11.03 10.99 4.07
C SER A 135 -10.29 10.41 5.27
N ALA A 136 -9.65 9.24 5.11
CA ALA A 136 -8.88 8.61 6.18
C ALA A 136 -7.64 9.45 6.54
N ILE A 137 -6.95 10.03 5.54
CA ILE A 137 -5.80 10.92 5.76
C ILE A 137 -6.23 12.18 6.53
N LYS A 138 -7.29 12.87 6.09
CA LYS A 138 -7.82 14.05 6.79
C LYS A 138 -8.31 13.71 8.19
N GLY A 139 -8.75 12.47 8.41
CA GLY A 139 -9.12 11.98 9.73
C GLY A 139 -7.97 12.00 10.75
N LEU A 140 -6.72 11.84 10.31
CA LEU A 140 -5.54 11.92 11.20
C LEU A 140 -5.34 13.31 11.82
N LEU A 141 -5.84 14.37 11.18
CA LEU A 141 -5.72 15.74 11.66
C LEU A 141 -6.78 16.10 12.72
N LYS A 142 -7.78 15.24 12.94
CA LYS A 142 -8.93 15.54 13.81
C LYS A 142 -8.74 14.95 15.19
N HIS A 143 -8.73 15.79 16.22
CA HIS A 143 -8.76 15.36 17.60
C HIS A 143 -9.51 16.38 18.47
N PRO A 144 -10.53 15.99 19.27
CA PRO A 144 -11.38 16.94 19.99
C PRO A 144 -10.61 17.78 21.02
N LEU A 145 -9.52 17.25 21.58
CA LEU A 145 -8.66 18.03 22.48
C LEU A 145 -7.78 19.05 21.76
N THR A 146 -7.47 18.83 20.48
CA THR A 146 -6.75 19.82 19.67
C THR A 146 -7.66 21.01 19.40
N ASP A 147 -8.91 20.76 19.03
CA ASP A 147 -9.91 21.80 18.76
C ASP A 147 -10.22 22.60 20.03
N SER A 148 -10.50 21.93 21.15
CA SER A 148 -10.81 22.60 22.41
C SER A 148 -9.62 23.35 23.00
N GLY A 149 -8.40 22.81 22.87
CA GLY A 149 -7.17 23.48 23.27
C GLY A 149 -6.92 24.76 22.48
N LEU A 150 -7.05 24.69 21.14
CA LEU A 150 -6.89 25.86 20.27
C LEU A 150 -7.93 26.94 20.58
N GLN A 151 -9.19 26.55 20.78
CA GLN A 151 -10.25 27.48 21.16
C GLN A 151 -9.89 28.23 22.45
N LYS A 152 -9.47 27.50 23.49
CA LYS A 152 -9.09 28.09 24.77
C LYS A 152 -7.91 29.08 24.64
N PHE A 153 -6.89 28.72 23.85
CA PHE A 153 -5.77 29.63 23.60
C PHE A 153 -6.20 30.94 22.94
N LEU A 154 -7.13 30.89 21.99
CA LEU A 154 -7.65 32.07 21.31
C LEU A 154 -8.52 32.94 22.24
N GLU A 155 -9.29 32.32 23.14
CA GLU A 155 -10.09 33.02 24.15
C GLU A 155 -9.22 33.73 25.18
N ASP A 156 -8.20 33.05 25.70
CA ASP A 156 -7.27 33.63 26.67
C ASP A 156 -6.45 34.77 26.05
N TYR A 157 -6.01 34.64 24.79
CA TYR A 157 -5.32 35.73 24.08
C TYR A 157 -6.19 36.99 23.95
N LYS A 158 -7.47 36.83 23.57
CA LYS A 158 -8.41 37.94 23.46
C LYS A 158 -8.64 38.64 24.80
N ARG A 159 -8.64 37.89 25.91
CA ARG A 159 -8.84 38.46 27.25
C ARG A 159 -7.68 39.35 27.71
N VAL A 160 -6.46 39.04 27.27
CA VAL A 160 -5.25 39.76 27.70
C VAL A 160 -4.93 40.95 26.78
N ASN A 161 -5.27 40.87 25.49
CA ASN A 161 -4.83 41.84 24.47
C ASN A 161 -5.97 42.58 23.74
N GLY A 162 -7.24 42.29 24.04
CA GLY A 162 -8.42 42.97 23.50
C GLY A 162 -9.06 43.86 24.53
#